data_AF-A0A9D9RSU9-F1
#
_entry.id   AF-A0A9D9RSU9-F1
#
_cell.length_a   1.000
_cell.length_b   1.000
_cell.length_c   1.000
_cell.angle_alpha   90.00
_cell.angle_beta   90.00
_cell.angle_gamma   90.00
#
_symmetry.space_group_name_H-M   'P 1'
#
loop_
_entity.id
_entity.type
_entity.pdbx_description
1 polymer ?
#
loop_
_entity_poly.entity_id
_entity_poly.type
_entity_poly.pdbx_seq_one_letter_code
_entity_poly.pdbx_strand_id
1 'polypeptide(L)'
;MTTVSAEIFVNASVKFAYRAFTSSTSLREWLCDVATVEPHPRGRMYLWWRGDFYSSGHFLELEENKRVRFRWFSNIDPAPTEVTVTLTEKDGGVLVCMDHEVPSDPSWAKMGEGFRENWADSLENLKSVLETGIDLRISQRPMMGIIPGDFTEEQAAALGVPVREGMRLDGVVSGMGAQKCGLQKDDVIVEFAGHQIRSDANSFPNAIAGKKGGDKVEVSFYRGPEKKTVTMELSKRPMVDVPFEPAELEKQARTLYDAALSELEKSFEGFSDAQAMSHPEPGEWSALETVAHLIAGERFNVTFLTSLIDGYEITSDGFGTNVHAQVQATVQAYPSINLMLGALRKAVDETLAYTALIPAEFAANKGSYYRFGSGLLQPNFHLTAHLEQIKAALAAAK
;
A
#
# COMPACT_ATOMS: atom_id res chain seq x y z
N MET A 1 -2.10 -6.78 38.23
CA MET A 1 -1.95 -6.79 36.77
C MET A 1 -2.30 -8.18 36.28
N THR A 2 -2.98 -8.24 35.14
CA THR A 2 -3.29 -9.47 34.42
C THR A 2 -2.47 -9.45 33.14
N THR A 3 -1.82 -10.57 32.80
CA THR A 3 -1.00 -10.67 31.60
C THR A 3 -1.79 -11.33 30.48
N VAL A 4 -1.81 -10.69 29.32
CA VAL A 4 -2.32 -11.23 28.06
C VAL A 4 -1.12 -11.59 27.20
N SER A 5 -0.93 -12.87 26.93
CA SER A 5 0.22 -13.36 26.17
C SER A 5 -0.19 -13.80 24.77
N ALA A 6 0.69 -13.56 23.80
CA ALA A 6 0.65 -14.12 22.45
C ALA A 6 2.07 -14.43 22.00
N GLU A 7 2.25 -15.47 21.19
CA GLU A 7 3.57 -15.83 20.68
C GLU A 7 3.51 -16.31 19.24
N ILE A 8 4.60 -16.14 18.50
CA ILE A 8 4.75 -16.67 17.16
C ILE A 8 6.21 -17.03 16.86
N PHE A 9 6.40 -18.12 16.12
CA PHE A 9 7.70 -18.46 15.55
C PHE A 9 7.88 -17.81 14.18
N VAL A 10 8.99 -17.11 13.98
CA VAL A 10 9.35 -16.44 12.74
C VAL A 10 10.69 -16.97 12.23
N ASN A 11 10.72 -17.40 10.96
CA ASN A 11 11.92 -17.79 10.25
C ASN A 11 12.67 -16.57 9.71
N ALA A 12 13.19 -15.75 10.62
CA ALA A 12 14.01 -14.57 10.35
C ALA A 12 15.07 -14.42 11.44
N SER A 13 16.12 -13.63 11.16
CA SER A 13 17.14 -13.34 12.18
C SER A 13 16.55 -12.56 13.34
N VAL A 14 17.07 -12.79 14.55
CA VAL A 14 16.66 -12.06 15.75
C VAL A 14 16.87 -10.54 15.61
N LYS A 15 17.85 -10.12 14.80
CA LYS A 15 18.10 -8.72 14.46
C LYS A 15 16.88 -8.06 13.81
N PHE A 16 16.23 -8.73 12.86
CA PHE A 16 15.06 -8.17 12.19
C PHE A 16 13.82 -8.21 13.09
N ALA A 17 13.66 -9.25 13.92
CA ALA A 17 12.61 -9.28 14.92
C ALA A 17 12.78 -8.16 15.96
N TYR A 18 14.00 -7.87 16.41
CA TYR A 18 14.26 -6.75 17.31
C TYR A 18 14.02 -5.40 16.63
N ARG A 19 14.49 -5.21 15.39
CA ARG A 19 14.20 -4.02 14.58
C ARG A 19 12.70 -3.78 14.43
N ALA A 20 11.91 -4.84 14.34
CA ALA A 20 10.46 -4.76 14.16
C ALA A 20 9.74 -3.96 15.27
N PHE A 21 10.32 -3.89 16.47
CA PHE A 21 9.77 -3.15 17.61
C PHE A 21 10.53 -1.85 17.93
N THR A 22 11.62 -1.57 17.24
CA THR A 22 12.55 -0.47 17.57
C THR A 22 12.79 0.51 16.41
N SER A 23 12.22 0.25 15.23
CA SER A 23 12.31 1.13 14.07
C SER A 23 10.93 1.65 13.66
N SER A 24 10.82 2.96 13.45
CA SER A 24 9.63 3.61 12.88
C SER A 24 9.24 3.01 11.53
N THR A 25 10.22 2.67 10.70
CA THR A 25 10.01 1.99 9.41
C THR A 25 9.39 0.61 9.60
N SER A 26 9.95 -0.25 10.45
CA SER A 26 9.37 -1.59 10.61
C SER A 26 8.02 -1.58 11.31
N LEU A 27 7.79 -0.72 12.29
CA LEU A 27 6.47 -0.64 12.94
C LEU A 27 5.37 -0.29 11.93
N ARG A 28 5.68 0.55 10.93
CA ARG A 28 4.77 0.83 9.81
C ARG A 28 4.55 -0.35 8.87
N GLU A 29 5.52 -1.25 8.76
CA GLU A 29 5.46 -2.40 7.84
C GLU A 29 4.52 -3.49 8.35
N TRP A 30 4.45 -3.71 9.66
CA TRP A 30 3.67 -4.83 10.21
C TRP A 30 2.58 -4.42 11.21
N LEU A 31 2.75 -3.36 11.98
CA LEU A 31 1.86 -3.06 13.12
C LEU A 31 0.85 -1.97 12.79
N CYS A 32 1.31 -0.76 12.48
CA CYS A 32 0.47 0.45 12.35
C CYS A 32 0.64 1.15 10.99
N ASP A 33 -0.13 2.21 10.72
CA ASP A 33 -0.04 2.99 9.47
C ASP A 33 1.04 4.07 9.55
N VAL A 34 1.24 4.70 10.71
CA VAL A 34 2.43 5.55 10.99
C VAL A 34 2.98 5.26 12.37
N ALA A 35 4.31 5.37 12.48
CA ALA A 35 5.06 5.27 13.71
C ALA A 35 6.15 6.34 13.75
N THR A 36 6.38 6.88 14.95
CA THR A 36 7.59 7.64 15.30
C THR A 36 8.10 7.11 16.61
N VAL A 37 9.34 6.59 16.65
CA VAL A 37 9.93 5.99 17.85
C VAL A 37 11.38 6.43 18.08
N GLU A 38 11.78 6.51 19.35
CA GLU A 38 13.16 6.72 19.81
C GLU A 38 13.59 5.50 20.65
N PRO A 39 14.32 4.52 20.09
CA PRO A 39 14.54 3.21 20.73
C PRO A 39 15.63 3.23 21.81
N HIS A 40 15.41 3.97 22.88
CA HIS A 40 16.22 3.97 24.10
C HIS A 40 15.31 4.11 25.33
N PRO A 41 15.76 3.76 26.55
CA PRO A 41 14.95 3.97 27.75
C PRO A 41 14.47 5.43 27.85
N ARG A 42 13.17 5.62 28.11
CA ARG A 42 12.43 6.89 28.11
C ARG A 42 12.27 7.58 26.74
N GLY A 43 12.77 6.99 25.66
CA GLY A 43 12.53 7.47 24.30
C GLY A 43 11.07 7.30 23.93
N ARG A 44 10.49 8.30 23.25
CA ARG A 44 9.05 8.35 22.99
C ARG A 44 8.64 7.42 21.87
N MET A 45 7.36 7.06 21.88
CA MET A 45 6.70 6.41 20.76
C MET A 45 5.32 7.01 20.51
N TYR A 46 4.98 7.12 19.23
CA TYR A 46 3.65 7.49 18.76
C TYR A 46 3.28 6.57 17.59
N LEU A 47 2.13 5.92 17.69
CA LEU A 47 1.61 4.96 16.71
C LEU A 47 0.15 5.31 16.41
N TRP A 48 -0.26 5.23 15.15
CA TRP A 48 -1.68 5.33 14.80
C TRP A 48 -2.03 4.42 13.62
N TRP A 49 -3.30 4.06 13.58
CA TRP A 49 -3.92 3.25 12.54
C TRP A 49 -4.95 4.11 11.82
N ARG A 50 -5.29 3.76 10.58
CA ARG A 50 -6.39 4.42 9.87
C ARG A 50 -7.67 4.39 10.71
N GLY A 51 -8.31 5.56 10.82
CA GLY A 51 -9.45 5.78 11.69
C GLY A 51 -9.04 6.53 12.96
N ASP A 52 -9.84 6.40 14.01
CA ASP A 52 -9.68 7.21 15.22
C ASP A 52 -8.80 6.55 16.29
N PHE A 53 -8.15 5.42 15.99
CA PHE A 53 -7.33 4.68 16.96
C PHE A 53 -5.85 5.09 16.89
N TYR A 54 -5.32 5.57 18.01
CA TYR A 54 -3.92 5.92 18.17
C TYR A 54 -3.41 5.60 19.57
N SER A 55 -2.10 5.40 19.70
CA SER A 55 -1.41 5.12 20.95
C SER A 55 -0.12 5.91 21.07
N SER A 56 0.19 6.32 22.29
CA SER A 56 1.43 7.04 22.62
C SER A 56 2.07 6.47 23.87
N GLY A 57 3.40 6.58 23.97
CA GLY A 57 4.13 5.88 25.02
C GLY A 57 5.61 6.20 25.07
N HIS A 58 6.36 5.36 25.77
CA HIS A 58 7.81 5.37 25.77
C HIS A 58 8.38 3.99 26.08
N PHE A 59 9.61 3.75 25.65
CA PHE A 59 10.34 2.54 26.01
C PHE A 59 10.76 2.58 27.49
N LEU A 60 10.63 1.44 28.16
CA LEU A 60 11.06 1.24 29.55
C LEU A 60 12.44 0.58 29.61
N GLU A 61 12.66 -0.45 28.79
CA GLU A 61 13.85 -1.28 28.79
C GLU A 61 14.08 -1.83 27.38
N LEU A 62 15.32 -1.82 26.92
CA LEU A 62 15.72 -2.44 25.68
C LEU A 62 17.01 -3.23 25.89
N GLU A 63 16.95 -4.52 25.62
CA GLU A 63 18.12 -5.39 25.50
C GLU A 63 18.21 -5.86 24.05
N GLU A 64 19.24 -5.40 23.35
CA GLU A 64 19.41 -5.66 21.92
C GLU A 64 19.29 -7.16 21.61
N ASN A 65 18.42 -7.48 20.64
CA ASN A 65 18.15 -8.85 20.18
C ASN A 65 17.61 -9.81 21.25
N LYS A 66 17.09 -9.30 22.38
CA LYS A 66 16.56 -10.14 23.46
C LYS A 66 15.22 -9.66 23.98
N ARG A 67 15.11 -8.36 24.26
CA ARG A 67 13.95 -7.83 24.98
C ARG A 67 13.65 -6.40 24.60
N VAL A 68 12.36 -6.10 24.43
CA VAL A 68 11.85 -4.73 24.32
C VAL A 68 10.68 -4.59 25.26
N ARG A 69 10.74 -3.65 26.20
CA ARG A 69 9.62 -3.33 27.08
C ARG A 69 9.24 -1.88 26.87
N PHE A 70 7.95 -1.64 26.67
CA PHE A 70 7.41 -0.29 26.50
C PHE A 70 6.09 -0.14 27.22
N ARG A 71 5.82 1.10 27.61
CA ARG A 71 4.53 1.51 28.15
C ARG A 71 3.82 2.33 27.10
N TRP A 72 2.55 2.04 26.86
CA TRP A 72 1.74 2.80 25.93
C TRP A 72 0.34 3.08 26.48
N PHE A 73 -0.36 3.98 25.81
CA PHE A 73 -1.68 4.45 26.19
C PHE A 73 -2.42 4.87 24.92
N SER A 74 -3.47 4.12 24.59
CA SER A 74 -4.35 4.43 23.48
C SER A 74 -5.37 5.51 23.86
N ASN A 75 -5.99 6.11 22.84
CA ASN A 75 -7.04 7.11 23.02
C ASN A 75 -8.34 6.58 23.64
N ILE A 76 -8.49 5.25 23.72
CA ILE A 76 -9.65 4.58 24.32
C ILE A 76 -9.29 3.86 25.62
N ASP A 77 -8.00 3.80 25.98
CA ASP A 77 -7.57 3.12 27.20
C ASP A 77 -7.94 3.97 28.42
N PRO A 78 -8.43 3.37 29.52
CA PRO A 78 -8.72 4.11 30.75
C PRO A 78 -7.46 4.35 31.60
N ALA A 79 -6.37 3.62 31.35
CA ALA A 79 -5.07 3.82 31.97
C ALA A 79 -3.95 3.25 31.09
N PRO A 80 -2.69 3.71 31.23
CA PRO A 80 -1.59 3.14 30.46
C PRO A 80 -1.30 1.68 30.82
N THR A 81 -0.88 0.91 29.83
CA THR A 81 -0.52 -0.51 29.95
C THR A 81 0.92 -0.75 29.51
N GLU A 82 1.45 -1.93 29.78
CA GLU A 82 2.84 -2.27 29.48
C GLU A 82 2.93 -3.53 28.63
N VAL A 83 3.84 -3.52 27.64
CA VAL A 83 4.10 -4.65 26.77
C VAL A 83 5.56 -5.03 26.91
N THR A 84 5.81 -6.31 27.16
CA THR A 84 7.13 -6.92 27.10
C THR A 84 7.19 -7.85 25.89
N VAL A 85 8.13 -7.58 25.00
CA VAL A 85 8.49 -8.47 23.89
C VAL A 85 9.77 -9.20 24.27
N THR A 86 9.73 -10.52 24.24
CA THR A 86 10.89 -11.40 24.46
C THR A 86 11.21 -12.12 23.16
N LEU A 87 12.48 -12.12 22.78
CA LEU A 87 13.01 -12.72 21.56
C LEU A 87 13.94 -13.86 21.93
N THR A 88 13.63 -15.07 21.48
CA THR A 88 14.45 -16.25 21.74
C THR A 88 14.82 -16.91 20.41
N GLU A 89 16.12 -16.97 20.09
CA GLU A 89 16.58 -17.73 18.93
C GLU A 89 16.24 -19.22 19.10
N LYS A 90 15.65 -19.80 18.06
CA LYS A 90 15.20 -21.18 18.05
C LYS A 90 15.18 -21.69 16.61
N ASP A 91 15.69 -22.90 16.36
CA ASP A 91 15.57 -23.59 15.06
C ASP A 91 15.97 -22.73 13.82
N GLY A 92 16.98 -21.86 13.97
CA GLY A 92 17.44 -20.96 12.90
C GLY A 92 16.57 -19.71 12.67
N GLY A 93 15.49 -19.55 13.44
CA GLY A 93 14.65 -18.36 13.50
C GLY A 93 14.53 -17.80 14.92
N VAL A 94 13.41 -17.15 15.21
CA VAL A 94 13.15 -16.49 16.48
C VAL A 94 11.72 -16.75 16.94
N LEU A 95 11.57 -17.17 18.19
CA LEU A 95 10.31 -17.14 18.89
C LEU A 95 10.10 -15.73 19.46
N VAL A 96 9.02 -15.07 19.04
CA VAL A 96 8.60 -13.76 19.53
C VAL A 96 7.46 -13.98 20.52
N CYS A 97 7.68 -13.67 21.78
CA CYS A 97 6.65 -13.71 22.83
C CYS A 97 6.27 -12.29 23.22
N MET A 98 4.99 -11.98 23.24
CA MET A 98 4.42 -10.71 23.67
C MET A 98 3.60 -10.90 24.94
N ASP A 99 4.00 -10.24 26.01
CA ASP A 99 3.27 -10.19 27.28
C ASP A 99 2.74 -8.77 27.49
N HIS A 100 1.41 -8.61 27.45
CA HIS A 100 0.73 -7.34 27.66
C HIS A 100 0.11 -7.31 29.06
N GLU A 101 0.69 -6.52 29.95
CA GLU A 101 0.22 -6.32 31.32
C GLU A 101 -0.87 -5.23 31.35
N VAL A 102 -2.07 -5.64 31.74
CA VAL A 102 -3.23 -4.75 31.93
C VAL A 102 -3.66 -4.72 33.41
N PRO A 103 -4.31 -3.64 33.87
CA PRO A 103 -4.92 -3.63 35.19
C PRO A 103 -5.88 -4.80 35.42
N SER A 104 -5.92 -5.33 36.65
CA SER A 104 -6.74 -6.52 36.99
C SER A 104 -8.20 -6.21 37.32
N ASP A 105 -8.62 -4.95 37.17
CA ASP A 105 -10.01 -4.55 37.41
C ASP A 105 -10.95 -5.17 36.36
N PRO A 106 -12.17 -5.60 36.72
CA PRO A 106 -13.11 -6.24 35.79
C PRO A 106 -13.41 -5.46 34.51
N SER A 107 -13.30 -4.12 34.53
CA SER A 107 -13.45 -3.29 33.32
C SER A 107 -12.47 -3.65 32.20
N TRP A 108 -11.33 -4.26 32.53
CA TRP A 108 -10.29 -4.67 31.59
C TRP A 108 -10.47 -6.10 31.05
N ALA A 109 -11.37 -6.92 31.60
CA ALA A 109 -11.49 -8.33 31.20
C ALA A 109 -11.78 -8.48 29.69
N LYS A 110 -12.79 -7.74 29.18
CA LYS A 110 -13.15 -7.73 27.75
C LYS A 110 -12.07 -7.09 26.88
N MET A 111 -11.39 -6.05 27.37
CA MET A 111 -10.26 -5.42 26.65
C MET A 111 -9.08 -6.38 26.54
N GLY A 112 -8.81 -7.17 27.59
CA GLY A 112 -7.77 -8.19 27.62
C GLY A 112 -7.96 -9.30 26.59
N GLU A 113 -9.19 -9.80 26.40
CA GLU A 113 -9.52 -10.75 25.33
C GLU A 113 -9.28 -10.14 23.95
N GLY A 114 -9.75 -8.91 23.73
CA GLY A 114 -9.49 -8.19 22.47
C GLY A 114 -8.00 -7.97 22.19
N PHE A 115 -7.19 -7.66 23.20
CA PHE A 115 -5.74 -7.56 23.03
C PHE A 115 -5.10 -8.87 22.59
N ARG A 116 -5.58 -10.02 23.08
CA ARG A 116 -5.04 -11.33 22.69
C ARG A 116 -5.27 -11.60 21.20
N GLU A 117 -6.50 -11.40 20.74
CA GLU A 117 -6.87 -11.59 19.34
C GLU A 117 -6.11 -10.63 18.43
N ASN A 118 -6.06 -9.34 18.81
CA ASN A 118 -5.32 -8.33 18.05
C ASN A 118 -3.82 -8.63 17.99
N TRP A 119 -3.23 -9.12 19.08
CA TRP A 119 -1.81 -9.52 19.07
C TRP A 119 -1.57 -10.75 18.20
N ALA A 120 -2.45 -11.75 18.24
CA ALA A 120 -2.33 -12.92 17.37
C ALA A 120 -2.35 -12.50 15.88
N ASP A 121 -3.35 -11.70 15.46
CA ASP A 121 -3.45 -11.21 14.09
C ASP A 121 -2.25 -10.32 13.68
N SER A 122 -1.77 -9.47 14.60
CA SER A 122 -0.61 -8.61 14.34
C SER A 122 0.69 -9.41 14.25
N LEU A 123 0.86 -10.44 15.07
CA LEU A 123 2.02 -11.32 15.03
C LEU A 123 2.04 -12.19 13.77
N GLU A 124 0.89 -12.65 13.27
CA GLU A 124 0.78 -13.30 11.96
C GLU A 124 1.25 -12.35 10.84
N ASN A 125 0.89 -11.06 10.93
CA ASN A 125 1.40 -10.07 9.98
C ASN A 125 2.91 -9.84 10.10
N LEU A 126 3.43 -9.74 11.34
CA LEU A 126 4.87 -9.66 11.59
C LEU A 126 5.62 -10.82 10.94
N LYS A 127 5.13 -12.05 11.12
CA LYS A 127 5.69 -13.24 10.49
C LYS A 127 5.72 -13.12 8.97
N SER A 128 4.59 -12.75 8.36
CA SER A 128 4.50 -12.57 6.91
C SER A 128 5.50 -11.52 6.39
N VAL A 129 5.58 -10.35 7.03
CA VAL A 129 6.49 -9.27 6.65
C VAL A 129 7.95 -9.71 6.78
N LEU A 130 8.32 -10.36 7.88
CA LEU A 130 9.70 -10.79 8.12
C LEU A 130 10.12 -12.00 7.26
N GLU A 131 9.20 -12.88 6.91
CA GLU A 131 9.50 -14.09 6.11
C GLU A 131 9.36 -13.89 4.60
N THR A 132 8.49 -12.98 4.16
CA THR A 132 8.12 -12.82 2.75
C THR A 132 8.17 -11.38 2.25
N GLY A 133 8.20 -10.39 3.14
CA GLY A 133 8.06 -8.97 2.81
C GLY A 133 6.61 -8.52 2.58
N ILE A 134 5.64 -9.45 2.56
CA ILE A 134 4.24 -9.15 2.28
C ILE A 134 3.53 -8.69 3.56
N ASP A 135 2.96 -7.49 3.51
CA ASP A 135 2.02 -6.99 4.51
C ASP A 135 0.61 -7.57 4.28
N LEU A 136 0.14 -8.39 5.21
CA LEU A 136 -1.20 -9.00 5.20
C LEU A 136 -2.30 -7.96 5.28
N ARG A 137 -2.07 -6.81 5.92
CA ARG A 137 -3.04 -5.69 5.98
C ARG A 137 -3.29 -5.06 4.62
N ILE A 138 -2.42 -5.34 3.65
CA ILE A 138 -2.56 -4.92 2.24
C ILE A 138 -3.00 -6.11 1.37
N SER A 139 -2.31 -7.25 1.45
CA SER A 139 -2.57 -8.40 0.57
C SER A 139 -3.90 -9.08 0.84
N GLN A 140 -4.37 -9.08 2.10
CA GLN A 140 -5.66 -9.65 2.48
C GLN A 140 -6.81 -8.65 2.41
N ARG A 141 -6.60 -7.44 1.89
CA ARG A 141 -7.71 -6.49 1.70
C ARG A 141 -8.77 -7.14 0.80
N PRO A 142 -10.05 -7.11 1.20
CA PRO A 142 -11.11 -7.75 0.44
C PRO A 142 -11.37 -6.99 -0.86
N MET A 143 -11.38 -7.71 -1.98
CA MET A 143 -11.66 -7.15 -3.31
C MET A 143 -12.81 -7.90 -3.98
N MET A 144 -13.86 -7.19 -4.39
CA MET A 144 -14.90 -7.80 -5.23
C MET A 144 -14.47 -7.92 -6.69
N GLY A 145 -13.77 -6.91 -7.19
CA GLY A 145 -13.49 -6.74 -8.62
C GLY A 145 -14.70 -6.25 -9.39
N ILE A 146 -15.24 -5.10 -8.98
CA ILE A 146 -16.38 -4.43 -9.64
C ILE A 146 -15.96 -3.05 -10.13
N ILE A 147 -16.70 -2.53 -11.11
CA ILE A 147 -16.64 -1.14 -11.54
C ILE A 147 -18.00 -0.55 -11.18
N PRO A 148 -18.11 0.23 -10.09
CA PRO A 148 -19.36 0.89 -9.72
C PRO A 148 -19.78 1.87 -10.81
N GLY A 149 -21.07 1.98 -11.05
CA GLY A 149 -21.66 2.94 -11.98
C GLY A 149 -22.78 3.73 -11.33
N ASP A 150 -23.12 4.87 -11.93
CA ASP A 150 -24.22 5.72 -11.46
C ASP A 150 -25.55 4.96 -11.45
N PHE A 151 -26.34 5.12 -10.39
CA PHE A 151 -27.65 4.51 -10.28
C PHE A 151 -28.72 5.56 -9.93
N THR A 152 -29.39 6.06 -10.96
CA THR A 152 -30.47 7.06 -10.88
C THR A 152 -31.85 6.43 -11.13
N GLU A 153 -32.93 7.17 -10.93
CA GLU A 153 -34.28 6.69 -11.26
C GLU A 153 -34.43 6.36 -12.75
N GLU A 154 -33.79 7.14 -13.63
CA GLU A 154 -33.76 6.88 -15.07
C GLU A 154 -33.04 5.56 -15.38
N GLN A 155 -31.91 5.30 -14.72
CA GLN A 155 -31.19 4.02 -14.87
C GLN A 155 -32.03 2.85 -14.35
N ALA A 156 -32.69 3.00 -13.19
CA ALA A 156 -33.56 1.97 -12.64
C ALA A 156 -34.72 1.64 -13.61
N ALA A 157 -35.35 2.66 -14.19
CA ALA A 157 -36.41 2.49 -15.18
C ALA A 157 -35.90 1.85 -16.47
N ALA A 158 -34.75 2.27 -16.99
CA ALA A 158 -34.14 1.72 -18.20
C ALA A 158 -33.76 0.23 -18.04
N LEU A 159 -33.28 -0.16 -16.86
CA LEU A 159 -32.93 -1.53 -16.54
C LEU A 159 -34.14 -2.40 -16.18
N GLY A 160 -35.30 -1.79 -15.89
CA GLY A 160 -36.51 -2.51 -15.48
C GLY A 160 -36.38 -3.20 -14.12
N VAL A 161 -35.55 -2.65 -13.22
CA VAL A 161 -35.37 -3.17 -11.87
C VAL A 161 -36.47 -2.60 -10.94
N PRO A 162 -37.00 -3.38 -9.97
CA PRO A 162 -38.08 -2.93 -9.09
C PRO A 162 -37.57 -2.14 -7.87
N VAL A 163 -36.34 -1.66 -7.90
CA VAL A 163 -35.68 -0.94 -6.80
C VAL A 163 -35.20 0.42 -7.25
N ARG A 164 -35.14 1.37 -6.31
CA ARG A 164 -34.64 2.74 -6.53
C ARG A 164 -33.31 3.02 -5.84
N GLU A 165 -32.85 2.09 -5.02
CA GLU A 165 -31.57 2.17 -4.31
C GLU A 165 -30.75 0.91 -4.57
N GLY A 166 -29.43 1.07 -4.61
CA GLY A 166 -28.48 -0.03 -4.81
C GLY A 166 -27.19 0.45 -5.45
N MET A 167 -26.31 -0.49 -5.77
CA MET A 167 -25.08 -0.24 -6.50
C MET A 167 -25.16 -0.89 -7.87
N ARG A 168 -25.33 -0.07 -8.92
CA ARG A 168 -25.23 -0.55 -10.31
C ARG A 168 -23.78 -0.83 -10.66
N LEU A 169 -23.55 -1.90 -11.42
CA LEU A 169 -22.23 -2.24 -11.95
C LEU A 169 -22.08 -1.75 -13.39
N ASP A 170 -21.09 -0.91 -13.66
CA ASP A 170 -20.67 -0.60 -15.04
C ASP A 170 -19.87 -1.73 -15.67
N GLY A 171 -19.32 -2.61 -14.84
CA GLY A 171 -18.63 -3.82 -15.25
C GLY A 171 -18.04 -4.59 -14.08
N VAL A 172 -17.34 -5.67 -14.41
CA VAL A 172 -16.59 -6.50 -13.46
C VAL A 172 -15.15 -6.62 -13.92
N VAL A 173 -14.23 -6.79 -12.97
CA VAL A 173 -12.82 -6.97 -13.22
C VAL A 173 -12.55 -8.44 -13.52
N SER A 174 -11.87 -8.70 -14.64
CA SER A 174 -11.57 -10.06 -15.09
C SER A 174 -10.75 -10.84 -14.06
N GLY A 175 -11.09 -12.11 -13.85
CA GLY A 175 -10.42 -13.03 -12.93
C GLY A 175 -10.78 -12.82 -11.45
N MET A 176 -11.57 -11.81 -11.10
CA MET A 176 -11.92 -11.49 -9.72
C MET A 176 -13.25 -12.10 -9.28
N GLY A 177 -13.55 -11.98 -7.99
CA GLY A 177 -14.69 -12.61 -7.31
C GLY A 177 -16.03 -12.35 -7.99
N ALA A 178 -16.30 -11.10 -8.36
CA ALA A 178 -17.55 -10.70 -9.00
C ALA A 178 -17.76 -11.39 -10.36
N GLN A 179 -16.74 -11.43 -11.21
CA GLN A 179 -16.83 -12.17 -12.48
C GLN A 179 -16.99 -13.67 -12.24
N LYS A 180 -16.21 -14.24 -11.30
CA LYS A 180 -16.23 -15.67 -10.99
C LYS A 180 -17.57 -16.16 -10.44
N CYS A 181 -18.31 -15.32 -9.70
CA CYS A 181 -19.64 -15.65 -9.20
C CYS A 181 -20.78 -15.30 -10.18
N GLY A 182 -20.45 -14.77 -11.37
CA GLY A 182 -21.41 -14.50 -12.44
C GLY A 182 -22.10 -13.14 -12.38
N LEU A 183 -21.58 -12.19 -11.58
CA LEU A 183 -21.99 -10.78 -11.70
C LEU A 183 -21.50 -10.22 -13.04
N GLN A 184 -22.25 -9.27 -13.58
CA GLN A 184 -21.97 -8.66 -14.87
C GLN A 184 -22.40 -7.19 -14.90
N LYS A 185 -22.13 -6.53 -16.03
CA LYS A 185 -22.61 -5.17 -16.31
C LYS A 185 -24.13 -5.08 -16.13
N ASP A 186 -24.57 -3.97 -15.54
CA ASP A 186 -25.95 -3.59 -15.28
C ASP A 186 -26.70 -4.44 -14.24
N ASP A 187 -25.99 -5.32 -13.52
CA ASP A 187 -26.50 -5.85 -12.25
C ASP A 187 -26.59 -4.71 -11.21
N VAL A 188 -27.64 -4.73 -10.39
CA VAL A 188 -27.85 -3.78 -9.29
C VAL A 188 -27.77 -4.53 -7.96
N ILE A 189 -26.66 -4.38 -7.24
CA ILE A 189 -26.46 -5.00 -5.92
C ILE A 189 -27.33 -4.26 -4.90
N VAL A 190 -28.13 -5.02 -4.16
CA VAL A 190 -29.05 -4.51 -3.13
C VAL A 190 -28.75 -5.06 -1.73
N GLU A 191 -27.97 -6.14 -1.65
CA GLU A 191 -27.50 -6.70 -0.39
C GLU A 191 -26.11 -7.31 -0.57
N PHE A 192 -25.24 -7.11 0.41
CA PHE A 192 -23.89 -7.68 0.45
C PHE A 192 -23.54 -8.07 1.88
N ALA A 193 -23.13 -9.32 2.08
CA ALA A 193 -22.75 -9.86 3.39
C ALA A 193 -23.80 -9.58 4.50
N GLY A 194 -25.09 -9.72 4.17
CA GLY A 194 -26.21 -9.48 5.08
C GLY A 194 -26.55 -8.01 5.34
N HIS A 195 -25.87 -7.07 4.67
CA HIS A 195 -26.13 -5.64 4.79
C HIS A 195 -26.83 -5.11 3.54
N GLN A 196 -27.86 -4.28 3.74
CA GLN A 196 -28.52 -3.60 2.65
C GLN A 196 -27.58 -2.59 1.98
N ILE A 197 -27.51 -2.63 0.65
CA ILE A 197 -26.75 -1.68 -0.15
C ILE A 197 -27.68 -0.61 -0.69
N ARG A 198 -27.45 0.63 -0.29
CA ARG A 198 -28.15 1.82 -0.80
C ARG A 198 -27.26 2.61 -1.75
N SER A 199 -27.85 3.57 -2.45
CA SER A 199 -27.16 4.54 -3.31
C SER A 199 -26.46 5.63 -2.48
N ASP A 200 -25.64 5.24 -1.52
CA ASP A 200 -24.90 6.16 -0.65
C ASP A 200 -23.42 5.75 -0.53
N ALA A 201 -22.60 6.68 -0.03
CA ALA A 201 -21.16 6.48 0.07
C ALA A 201 -20.72 5.49 1.16
N ASN A 202 -21.60 5.12 2.10
CA ASN A 202 -21.23 4.42 3.34
C ASN A 202 -21.71 2.96 3.40
N SER A 203 -22.81 2.64 2.72
CA SER A 203 -23.46 1.33 2.76
C SER A 203 -22.47 0.22 2.39
N PHE A 204 -21.73 0.39 1.30
CA PHE A 204 -20.76 -0.60 0.87
C PHE A 204 -19.49 -0.67 1.75
N PRO A 205 -18.81 0.44 2.09
CA PRO A 205 -17.72 0.41 3.06
C PRO A 205 -18.07 -0.27 4.38
N ASN A 206 -19.28 -0.03 4.91
CA ASN A 206 -19.74 -0.69 6.13
C ASN A 206 -19.98 -2.19 5.93
N ALA A 207 -20.56 -2.58 4.79
CA ALA A 207 -20.88 -3.98 4.50
C ALA A 207 -19.62 -4.85 4.30
N ILE A 208 -18.54 -4.27 3.78
CA ILE A 208 -17.26 -4.96 3.56
C ILE A 208 -16.28 -4.83 4.75
N ALA A 209 -16.58 -3.97 5.73
CA ALA A 209 -15.74 -3.79 6.90
C ALA A 209 -15.53 -5.12 7.66
N GLY A 210 -14.29 -5.37 8.09
CA GLY A 210 -13.90 -6.58 8.81
C GLY A 210 -13.81 -7.85 7.97
N LYS A 211 -14.08 -7.80 6.65
CA LYS A 211 -13.87 -8.93 5.75
C LYS A 211 -12.41 -9.02 5.27
N LYS A 212 -11.97 -10.24 4.94
CA LYS A 212 -10.65 -10.54 4.37
C LYS A 212 -10.80 -11.15 2.97
N GLY A 213 -9.79 -10.97 2.13
CA GLY A 213 -9.72 -11.68 0.85
C GLY A 213 -9.64 -13.20 1.08
N GLY A 214 -10.51 -13.95 0.41
CA GLY A 214 -10.77 -15.37 0.62
C GLY A 214 -12.08 -15.64 1.37
N ASP A 215 -12.67 -14.65 2.04
CA ASP A 215 -13.96 -14.82 2.69
C ASP A 215 -15.06 -15.07 1.65
N LYS A 216 -16.01 -15.95 2.00
CA LYS A 216 -17.22 -16.17 1.23
C LYS A 216 -18.36 -15.32 1.76
N VAL A 217 -18.98 -14.53 0.89
CA VAL A 217 -20.08 -13.62 1.22
C VAL A 217 -21.24 -13.83 0.27
N GLU A 218 -22.46 -13.67 0.78
CA GLU A 218 -23.65 -13.63 -0.07
C GLU A 218 -23.83 -12.24 -0.67
N VAL A 219 -24.21 -12.21 -1.94
CA VAL A 219 -24.52 -10.98 -2.69
C VAL A 219 -25.89 -11.15 -3.32
N SER A 220 -26.83 -10.29 -2.96
CA SER A 220 -28.12 -10.22 -3.64
C SER A 220 -28.17 -9.02 -4.57
N PHE A 221 -28.63 -9.27 -5.80
CA PHE A 221 -28.68 -8.26 -6.85
C PHE A 221 -29.92 -8.45 -7.72
N TYR A 222 -30.28 -7.40 -8.46
CA TYR A 222 -31.27 -7.46 -9.52
C TYR A 222 -30.59 -7.52 -10.88
N ARG A 223 -31.13 -8.37 -11.76
CA ARG A 223 -30.82 -8.41 -13.19
C ARG A 223 -32.13 -8.27 -13.95
N GLY A 224 -32.44 -7.06 -14.38
CA GLY A 224 -33.79 -6.70 -14.78
C GLY A 224 -34.78 -6.91 -13.61
N PRO A 225 -35.96 -7.50 -13.84
CA PRO A 225 -36.96 -7.66 -12.78
C PRO A 225 -36.63 -8.77 -11.77
N GLU A 226 -35.64 -9.63 -12.06
CA GLU A 226 -35.34 -10.83 -11.27
C GLU A 226 -34.32 -10.54 -10.16
N LYS A 227 -34.67 -10.85 -8.90
CA LYS A 227 -33.74 -10.84 -7.78
C LYS A 227 -32.97 -12.17 -7.73
N LYS A 228 -31.64 -12.09 -7.68
CA LYS A 228 -30.73 -13.24 -7.58
C LYS A 228 -29.87 -13.11 -6.33
N THR A 229 -29.44 -14.24 -5.80
CA THR A 229 -28.43 -14.31 -4.72
C THR A 229 -27.34 -15.28 -5.14
N VAL A 230 -26.08 -14.87 -5.00
CA VAL A 230 -24.91 -15.69 -5.26
C VAL A 230 -23.96 -15.67 -4.07
N THR A 231 -23.25 -16.76 -3.83
CA THR A 231 -22.10 -16.76 -2.93
C THR A 231 -20.85 -16.37 -3.72
N MET A 232 -20.17 -15.33 -3.28
CA MET A 232 -18.93 -14.84 -3.87
C MET A 232 -17.77 -15.04 -2.91
N GLU A 233 -16.66 -15.56 -3.41
CA GLU A 233 -15.38 -15.52 -2.70
C GLU A 233 -14.68 -14.19 -3.00
N LEU A 234 -14.40 -13.40 -1.96
CA LEU A 234 -13.70 -12.13 -2.09
C LEU A 234 -12.27 -12.38 -2.56
N SER A 235 -11.83 -11.67 -3.59
CA SER A 235 -10.47 -11.75 -4.07
C SER A 235 -9.51 -11.05 -3.12
N LYS A 236 -8.27 -11.54 -3.06
CA LYS A 236 -7.15 -10.85 -2.42
C LYS A 236 -6.62 -9.76 -3.36
N ARG A 237 -5.89 -8.79 -2.79
CA ARG A 237 -5.16 -7.83 -3.61
C ARG A 237 -4.03 -8.57 -4.36
N PRO A 238 -3.92 -8.45 -5.68
CA PRO A 238 -2.77 -8.97 -6.40
C PRO A 238 -1.49 -8.32 -5.86
N MET A 239 -0.53 -9.15 -5.49
CA MET A 239 0.79 -8.73 -5.01
C MET A 239 1.82 -9.05 -6.08
N VAL A 240 2.77 -8.14 -6.28
CA VAL A 240 3.88 -8.36 -7.21
C VAL A 240 4.87 -9.34 -6.59
N ASP A 241 5.35 -10.28 -7.39
CA ASP A 241 6.43 -11.17 -6.98
C ASP A 241 7.77 -10.43 -7.11
N VAL A 242 8.45 -10.24 -5.99
CA VAL A 242 9.69 -9.45 -5.92
C VAL A 242 10.85 -10.41 -5.64
N PRO A 243 11.84 -10.53 -6.54
CA PRO A 243 13.02 -11.35 -6.27
C PRO A 243 13.89 -10.70 -5.18
N PHE A 244 14.27 -11.46 -4.17
CA PHE A 244 15.14 -11.02 -3.07
C PHE A 244 16.64 -11.03 -3.41
N GLU A 245 16.96 -11.19 -4.69
CA GLU A 245 18.30 -10.99 -5.24
C GLU A 245 18.34 -9.66 -5.99
N PRO A 246 19.12 -8.67 -5.52
CA PRO A 246 19.17 -7.32 -6.11
C PRO A 246 19.43 -7.30 -7.63
N ALA A 247 20.32 -8.17 -8.11
CA ALA A 247 20.63 -8.27 -9.53
C ALA A 247 19.46 -8.80 -10.38
N GLU A 248 18.66 -9.74 -9.84
CA GLU A 248 17.47 -10.23 -10.55
C GLU A 248 16.32 -9.21 -10.48
N LEU A 249 16.18 -8.46 -9.38
CA LEU A 249 15.23 -7.35 -9.29
C LEU A 249 15.55 -6.28 -10.33
N GLU A 250 16.82 -5.88 -10.42
CA GLU A 250 17.29 -4.91 -11.42
C GLU A 250 17.00 -5.38 -12.84
N LYS A 251 17.32 -6.63 -13.17
CA LYS A 251 17.10 -7.19 -14.50
C LYS A 251 15.62 -7.23 -14.89
N GLN A 252 14.75 -7.64 -13.97
CA GLN A 252 13.30 -7.63 -14.18
C GLN A 252 12.79 -6.20 -14.38
N ALA A 253 13.20 -5.27 -13.53
CA ALA A 253 12.84 -3.86 -13.64
C ALA A 253 13.33 -3.28 -14.98
N ARG A 254 14.60 -3.47 -15.34
CA ARG A 254 15.18 -3.00 -16.60
C ARG A 254 14.37 -3.41 -17.82
N THR A 255 13.92 -4.66 -17.87
CA THR A 255 13.06 -5.14 -18.96
C THR A 255 11.78 -4.32 -19.11
N LEU A 256 11.14 -3.99 -17.97
CA LEU A 256 9.90 -3.20 -17.96
C LEU A 256 10.17 -1.72 -18.32
N TYR A 257 11.20 -1.13 -17.74
CA TYR A 257 11.58 0.27 -17.99
C TYR A 257 12.06 0.49 -19.43
N ASP A 258 12.87 -0.40 -20.00
CA ASP A 258 13.36 -0.25 -21.37
C ASP A 258 12.22 -0.30 -22.38
N ALA A 259 11.23 -1.16 -22.18
CA ALA A 259 10.04 -1.21 -23.02
C ALA A 259 9.25 0.11 -22.92
N ALA A 260 8.99 0.59 -21.71
CA ALA A 260 8.19 1.79 -21.48
C ALA A 260 8.90 3.07 -21.97
N LEU A 261 10.21 3.19 -21.74
CA LEU A 261 11.02 4.30 -22.23
C LEU A 261 11.12 4.30 -23.75
N SER A 262 11.25 3.13 -24.38
CA SER A 262 11.27 3.04 -25.86
C SER A 262 9.95 3.51 -26.47
N GLU A 263 8.80 3.16 -25.87
CA GLU A 263 7.50 3.65 -26.33
C GLU A 263 7.35 5.17 -26.13
N LEU A 264 7.80 5.68 -24.98
CA LEU A 264 7.81 7.10 -24.68
C LEU A 264 8.69 7.88 -25.68
N GLU A 265 9.94 7.46 -25.91
CA GLU A 265 10.84 8.10 -26.87
C GLU A 265 10.26 8.15 -28.28
N LYS A 266 9.66 7.03 -28.72
CA LYS A 266 8.99 6.94 -30.02
C LYS A 266 7.84 7.95 -30.16
N SER A 267 7.15 8.29 -29.07
CA SER A 267 6.04 9.25 -29.13
C SER A 267 6.48 10.66 -29.56
N PHE A 268 7.74 11.04 -29.33
CA PHE A 268 8.32 12.33 -29.70
C PHE A 268 8.90 12.37 -31.14
N GLU A 269 8.92 11.25 -31.87
CA GLU A 269 9.43 11.21 -33.23
C GLU A 269 8.62 12.14 -34.17
N GLY A 270 9.33 13.01 -34.89
CA GLY A 270 8.73 13.95 -35.84
C GLY A 270 8.18 15.24 -35.22
N PHE A 271 8.36 15.44 -33.91
CA PHE A 271 8.03 16.69 -33.23
C PHE A 271 9.26 17.59 -33.04
N SER A 272 9.04 18.91 -33.10
CA SER A 272 10.05 19.90 -32.71
C SER A 272 10.01 20.20 -31.21
N ASP A 273 11.11 20.73 -30.66
CA ASP A 273 11.18 21.15 -29.26
C ASP A 273 10.07 22.15 -28.89
N ALA A 274 9.74 23.07 -29.80
CA ALA A 274 8.66 24.04 -29.60
C ALA A 274 7.28 23.37 -29.49
N GLN A 275 7.02 22.33 -30.29
CA GLN A 275 5.77 21.57 -30.20
C GLN A 275 5.70 20.74 -28.92
N ALA A 276 6.81 20.11 -28.53
CA ALA A 276 6.87 19.33 -27.29
C ALA A 276 6.75 20.19 -26.01
N MET A 277 7.06 21.49 -26.11
CA MET A 277 6.82 22.48 -25.06
C MET A 277 5.45 23.15 -25.13
N SER A 278 4.64 22.90 -26.17
CA SER A 278 3.32 23.52 -26.28
C SER A 278 2.38 22.92 -25.23
N HIS A 279 1.58 23.78 -24.61
CA HIS A 279 0.54 23.37 -23.68
C HIS A 279 -0.73 23.08 -24.49
N PRO A 280 -1.46 21.98 -24.19
CA PRO A 280 -2.70 21.68 -24.90
C PRO A 280 -3.79 22.71 -24.57
N GLU A 281 -3.91 23.05 -23.29
CA GLU A 281 -4.86 24.02 -22.75
C GLU A 281 -4.23 24.81 -21.57
N PRO A 282 -4.77 25.98 -21.19
CA PRO A 282 -4.33 26.71 -20.02
C PRO A 282 -4.39 25.86 -18.74
N GLY A 283 -3.24 25.67 -18.10
CA GLY A 283 -3.13 24.90 -16.85
C GLY A 283 -2.81 23.41 -17.04
N GLU A 284 -2.83 22.90 -18.27
CA GLU A 284 -2.32 21.57 -18.59
C GLU A 284 -0.81 21.60 -18.83
N TRP A 285 -0.16 20.46 -18.57
CA TRP A 285 1.26 20.29 -18.85
C TRP A 285 1.49 19.97 -20.33
N SER A 286 2.55 20.56 -20.87
CA SER A 286 3.19 20.11 -22.10
C SER A 286 3.76 18.70 -21.97
N ALA A 287 4.16 18.13 -23.10
CA ALA A 287 4.78 16.82 -23.14
C ALA A 287 6.11 16.80 -22.35
N LEU A 288 6.95 17.84 -22.48
CA LEU A 288 8.23 17.91 -21.76
C LEU A 288 8.07 18.19 -20.26
N GLU A 289 7.05 18.95 -19.84
CA GLU A 289 6.72 19.09 -18.41
C GLU A 289 6.27 17.76 -17.80
N THR A 290 5.53 16.96 -18.56
CA THR A 290 5.13 15.61 -18.13
C THR A 290 6.36 14.70 -17.97
N VAL A 291 7.33 14.75 -18.91
CA VAL A 291 8.60 14.02 -18.76
C VAL A 291 9.43 14.54 -17.58
N ALA A 292 9.44 15.85 -17.34
CA ALA A 292 10.09 16.44 -16.16
C ALA A 292 9.49 15.94 -14.83
N HIS A 293 8.18 15.72 -14.78
CA HIS A 293 7.52 15.07 -13.64
C HIS A 293 7.99 13.61 -13.46
N LEU A 294 8.13 12.84 -14.54
CA LEU A 294 8.66 11.47 -14.47
C LEU A 294 10.10 11.44 -13.92
N ILE A 295 10.96 12.37 -14.34
CA ILE A 295 12.32 12.52 -13.79
C ILE A 295 12.30 12.78 -12.28
N ALA A 296 11.36 13.58 -11.78
CA ALA A 296 11.21 13.82 -10.36
C ALA A 296 10.81 12.54 -9.59
N GLY A 297 9.97 11.69 -10.19
CA GLY A 297 9.62 10.37 -9.66
C GLY A 297 10.83 9.45 -9.50
N GLU A 298 11.71 9.39 -10.50
CA GLU A 298 12.93 8.56 -10.41
C GLU A 298 13.90 9.06 -9.33
N ARG A 299 14.07 10.38 -9.21
CA ARG A 299 14.86 10.98 -8.13
C ARG A 299 14.27 10.66 -6.75
N PHE A 300 12.94 10.64 -6.66
CA PHE A 300 12.26 10.20 -5.45
C PHE A 300 12.54 8.73 -5.15
N ASN A 301 12.52 7.83 -6.14
CA ASN A 301 12.83 6.41 -5.96
C ASN A 301 14.23 6.19 -5.36
N VAL A 302 15.26 6.89 -5.86
CA VAL A 302 16.63 6.83 -5.30
C VAL A 302 16.68 7.33 -3.86
N THR A 303 15.98 8.44 -3.57
CA THR A 303 15.89 9.00 -2.21
C THR A 303 15.18 8.02 -1.28
N PHE A 304 14.06 7.44 -1.73
CA PHE A 304 13.26 6.50 -0.98
C PHE A 304 14.03 5.22 -0.65
N LEU A 305 14.76 4.65 -1.62
CA LEU A 305 15.63 3.49 -1.37
C LEU A 305 16.68 3.80 -0.29
N THR A 306 17.34 4.96 -0.40
CA THR A 306 18.33 5.40 0.60
C THR A 306 17.69 5.54 1.98
N SER A 307 16.53 6.18 2.06
CA SER A 307 15.72 6.34 3.28
C SER A 307 15.28 5.01 3.92
N LEU A 308 15.06 3.97 3.11
CA LEU A 308 14.74 2.65 3.65
C LEU A 308 16.00 1.95 4.19
N ILE A 309 17.13 2.08 3.49
CA ILE A 309 18.41 1.50 3.88
C ILE A 309 18.92 2.12 5.19
N ASP A 310 18.86 3.45 5.31
CA ASP A 310 19.32 4.18 6.50
C ASP A 310 18.29 4.19 7.65
N GLY A 311 17.01 3.90 7.34
CA GLY A 311 15.91 3.91 8.31
C GLY A 311 15.34 5.31 8.61
N TYR A 312 15.67 6.32 7.78
CA TYR A 312 15.20 7.68 7.85
C TYR A 312 14.25 7.99 6.70
N GLU A 313 12.98 7.58 6.83
CA GLU A 313 11.95 7.88 5.84
C GLU A 313 11.42 9.32 6.01
N ILE A 314 11.47 10.08 4.92
CA ILE A 314 11.02 11.48 4.83
C ILE A 314 9.48 11.61 4.90
N THR A 315 8.74 10.58 4.53
CA THR A 315 7.29 10.69 4.27
C THR A 315 6.44 10.27 5.45
N SER A 316 5.80 11.23 6.10
CA SER A 316 4.72 11.01 7.09
C SER A 316 3.35 11.56 6.65
N ASP A 317 3.31 12.41 5.62
CA ASP A 317 2.10 13.18 5.26
C ASP A 317 1.43 12.71 3.95
N GLY A 318 1.87 11.57 3.40
CA GLY A 318 1.34 10.98 2.16
C GLY A 318 2.15 11.30 0.90
N PHE A 319 1.53 11.14 -0.27
CA PHE A 319 2.12 11.54 -1.54
C PHE A 319 1.92 13.05 -1.70
N GLY A 320 3.01 13.81 -1.71
CA GLY A 320 2.98 15.26 -1.89
C GLY A 320 2.34 15.68 -3.22
N THR A 321 2.11 16.97 -3.40
CA THR A 321 1.57 17.51 -4.65
C THR A 321 2.66 17.64 -5.72
N ASN A 322 2.23 17.74 -6.99
CA ASN A 322 3.14 18.08 -8.07
C ASN A 322 3.56 19.56 -7.99
N VAL A 323 4.74 19.81 -7.45
CA VAL A 323 5.27 21.17 -7.30
C VAL A 323 5.66 21.72 -8.68
N HIS A 324 4.81 22.60 -9.24
CA HIS A 324 5.02 23.15 -10.58
C HIS A 324 6.40 23.82 -10.75
N ALA A 325 6.90 24.52 -9.73
CA ALA A 325 8.24 25.13 -9.77
C ALA A 325 9.37 24.09 -9.95
N GLN A 326 9.24 22.88 -9.40
CA GLN A 326 10.22 21.80 -9.57
C GLN A 326 10.21 21.27 -11.02
N VAL A 327 9.01 21.13 -11.59
CA VAL A 327 8.82 20.75 -13.00
C VAL A 327 9.47 21.81 -13.91
N GLN A 328 9.15 23.09 -13.69
CA GLN A 328 9.75 24.20 -14.45
C GLN A 328 11.28 24.26 -14.34
N ALA A 329 11.82 24.06 -13.14
CA ALA A 329 13.27 24.03 -12.95
C ALA A 329 13.94 22.91 -13.77
N THR A 330 13.28 21.76 -13.87
CA THR A 330 13.77 20.63 -14.69
C THR A 330 13.68 20.94 -16.19
N VAL A 331 12.59 21.56 -16.65
CA VAL A 331 12.45 22.05 -18.03
C VAL A 331 13.54 23.07 -18.38
N GLN A 332 13.82 24.04 -17.51
CA GLN A 332 14.86 25.03 -17.72
C GLN A 332 16.26 24.41 -17.81
N ALA A 333 16.52 23.35 -17.03
CA ALA A 333 17.78 22.61 -17.08
C ALA A 333 17.92 21.74 -18.35
N TYR A 334 16.80 21.25 -18.89
CA TYR A 334 16.75 20.35 -20.05
C TYR A 334 15.75 20.84 -21.12
N PRO A 335 16.04 21.96 -21.82
CA PRO A 335 15.04 22.69 -22.61
C PRO A 335 14.76 22.11 -24.00
N SER A 336 15.06 20.83 -24.26
CA SER A 336 14.81 20.18 -25.55
C SER A 336 14.40 18.73 -25.37
N ILE A 337 13.76 18.15 -26.38
CA ILE A 337 13.37 16.73 -26.41
C ILE A 337 14.59 15.84 -26.12
N ASN A 338 15.71 16.07 -26.81
CA ASN A 338 16.92 15.26 -26.65
C ASN A 338 17.46 15.33 -25.21
N LEU A 339 17.59 16.54 -24.65
CA LEU A 339 18.11 16.72 -23.29
C LEU A 339 17.16 16.13 -22.24
N MET A 340 15.85 16.31 -22.41
CA MET A 340 14.84 15.85 -21.46
C MET A 340 14.72 14.33 -21.44
N LEU A 341 14.61 13.69 -22.61
CA LEU A 341 14.56 12.23 -22.71
C LEU A 341 15.88 11.59 -22.23
N GLY A 342 17.01 12.20 -22.58
CA GLY A 342 18.32 11.77 -22.08
C GLY A 342 18.47 11.92 -20.57
N ALA A 343 17.85 12.93 -19.95
CA ALA A 343 17.83 13.09 -18.50
C ALA A 343 16.94 12.03 -17.81
N LEU A 344 15.77 11.72 -18.37
CA LEU A 344 14.91 10.63 -17.88
C LEU A 344 15.64 9.27 -17.95
N ARG A 345 16.27 8.96 -19.09
CA ARG A 345 17.03 7.72 -19.26
C ARG A 345 18.12 7.57 -18.19
N LYS A 346 18.90 8.62 -17.96
CA LYS A 346 19.96 8.63 -16.92
C LYS A 346 19.40 8.44 -15.52
N ALA A 347 18.27 9.07 -15.20
CA ALA A 347 17.64 8.92 -13.89
C ALA A 347 17.18 7.47 -13.66
N VAL A 348 16.56 6.85 -14.67
CA VAL A 348 16.19 5.42 -14.61
C VAL A 348 17.42 4.53 -14.49
N ASP A 349 18.45 4.77 -15.30
CA ASP A 349 19.69 3.97 -15.26
C ASP A 349 20.39 4.07 -13.89
N GLU A 350 20.36 5.25 -13.25
CA GLU A 350 20.85 5.42 -11.88
C GLU A 350 20.02 4.63 -10.87
N THR A 351 18.69 4.71 -10.92
CA THR A 351 17.78 3.92 -10.06
C THR A 351 18.06 2.42 -10.19
N LEU A 352 18.19 1.92 -11.42
CA LEU A 352 18.45 0.51 -11.70
C LEU A 352 19.85 0.09 -11.25
N ALA A 353 20.88 0.88 -11.55
CA ALA A 353 22.23 0.62 -11.09
C ALA A 353 22.30 0.58 -9.55
N TYR A 354 21.64 1.52 -8.87
CA TYR A 354 21.58 1.51 -7.41
C TYR A 354 20.82 0.28 -6.88
N THR A 355 19.76 -0.14 -7.56
CA THR A 355 19.03 -1.37 -7.23
C THR A 355 19.94 -2.59 -7.26
N ALA A 356 20.78 -2.77 -8.29
CA ALA A 356 21.75 -3.87 -8.34
C ALA A 356 22.83 -3.79 -7.25
N LEU A 357 23.08 -2.59 -6.71
CA LEU A 357 24.07 -2.33 -5.65
C LEU A 357 23.47 -2.36 -4.24
N ILE A 358 22.20 -2.73 -4.08
CA ILE A 358 21.57 -2.89 -2.77
C ILE A 358 22.40 -3.86 -1.90
N PRO A 359 22.80 -3.47 -0.68
CA PRO A 359 23.57 -4.34 0.20
C PRO A 359 22.79 -5.62 0.55
N ALA A 360 23.47 -6.76 0.55
CA ALA A 360 22.86 -8.06 0.90
C ALA A 360 22.19 -8.05 2.29
N GLU A 361 22.76 -7.30 3.24
CA GLU A 361 22.17 -7.10 4.56
C GLU A 361 20.79 -6.42 4.50
N PHE A 362 20.63 -5.42 3.62
CA PHE A 362 19.34 -4.77 3.41
C PHE A 362 18.37 -5.65 2.62
N ALA A 363 18.85 -6.42 1.63
CA ALA A 363 18.02 -7.40 0.92
C ALA A 363 17.39 -8.44 1.86
N ALA A 364 18.09 -8.79 2.95
CA ALA A 364 17.55 -9.66 4.00
C ALA A 364 16.45 -8.99 4.86
N ASN A 365 16.34 -7.65 4.86
CA ASN A 365 15.22 -6.92 5.46
C ASN A 365 14.00 -6.97 4.54
N LYS A 366 13.27 -8.09 4.59
CA LYS A 366 12.28 -8.42 3.57
C LYS A 366 11.14 -7.41 3.46
N GLY A 367 10.67 -6.84 4.57
CA GLY A 367 9.62 -5.83 4.58
C GLY A 367 10.01 -4.57 3.82
N SER A 368 11.14 -3.95 4.18
CA SER A 368 11.61 -2.73 3.53
C SER A 368 12.03 -2.99 2.08
N TYR A 369 12.70 -4.10 1.80
CA TYR A 369 13.11 -4.48 0.45
C TYR A 369 11.91 -4.70 -0.47
N TYR A 370 10.89 -5.42 -0.01
CA TYR A 370 9.67 -5.66 -0.78
C TYR A 370 8.92 -4.36 -1.09
N ARG A 371 8.84 -3.42 -0.14
CA ARG A 371 8.22 -2.10 -0.36
C ARG A 371 8.88 -1.34 -1.52
N PHE A 372 10.21 -1.36 -1.61
CA PHE A 372 10.91 -0.75 -2.73
C PHE A 372 10.72 -1.55 -4.04
N GLY A 373 11.03 -2.84 -4.01
CA GLY A 373 11.03 -3.69 -5.21
C GLY A 373 9.65 -3.83 -5.84
N SER A 374 8.58 -3.89 -5.04
CA SER A 374 7.22 -3.95 -5.56
C SER A 374 6.83 -2.67 -6.31
N GLY A 375 7.27 -1.50 -5.85
CA GLY A 375 7.07 -0.23 -6.57
C GLY A 375 7.86 -0.19 -7.88
N LEU A 376 9.14 -0.59 -7.83
CA LEU A 376 10.03 -0.62 -8.98
C LEU A 376 9.50 -1.51 -10.12
N LEU A 377 8.91 -2.66 -9.79
CA LEU A 377 8.34 -3.61 -10.77
C LEU A 377 6.98 -3.20 -11.33
N GLN A 378 6.50 -1.98 -11.06
CA GLN A 378 5.23 -1.49 -11.59
C GLN A 378 5.35 -0.13 -12.29
N PRO A 379 6.24 0.04 -13.28
CA PRO A 379 6.39 1.31 -14.00
C PRO A 379 5.12 1.71 -14.74
N ASN A 380 4.21 0.76 -15.00
CA ASN A 380 2.93 1.02 -15.63
C ASN A 380 2.01 1.95 -14.83
N PHE A 381 2.15 2.04 -13.50
CA PHE A 381 1.36 2.96 -12.69
C PHE A 381 1.88 4.40 -12.72
N HIS A 382 3.07 4.65 -13.29
CA HIS A 382 3.63 6.00 -13.39
C HIS A 382 4.06 6.34 -14.81
N LEU A 383 5.14 5.72 -15.32
CA LEU A 383 5.68 6.04 -16.65
C LEU A 383 4.65 5.79 -17.76
N THR A 384 4.07 4.59 -17.81
CA THR A 384 3.07 4.24 -18.84
C THR A 384 1.75 4.96 -18.61
N ALA A 385 1.40 5.26 -17.36
CA ALA A 385 0.18 6.00 -17.04
C ALA A 385 0.18 7.42 -17.63
N HIS A 386 1.35 8.06 -17.70
CA HIS A 386 1.52 9.38 -18.32
C HIS A 386 1.74 9.35 -19.83
N LEU A 387 1.88 8.17 -20.44
CA LEU A 387 2.17 8.06 -21.87
C LEU A 387 1.03 8.61 -22.73
N GLU A 388 -0.21 8.33 -22.37
CA GLU A 388 -1.38 8.87 -23.10
C GLU A 388 -1.50 10.38 -22.91
N GLN A 389 -1.13 10.92 -21.75
CA GLN A 389 -1.05 12.37 -21.52
C GLN A 389 0.01 13.01 -22.43
N ILE A 390 1.19 12.40 -22.55
CA ILE A 390 2.26 12.85 -23.45
C ILE A 390 1.79 12.83 -24.91
N LYS A 391 1.22 11.71 -25.36
CA LYS A 391 0.70 11.56 -26.74
C LYS A 391 -0.39 12.59 -27.04
N ALA A 392 -1.31 12.81 -26.12
CA ALA A 392 -2.36 13.81 -26.26
C ALA A 392 -1.80 15.23 -26.38
N ALA A 393 -0.84 15.59 -25.52
CA ALA A 393 -0.22 16.90 -25.56
C ALA A 393 0.57 17.16 -26.85
N LEU A 394 1.31 16.16 -27.32
CA LEU A 394 1.99 16.21 -28.60
C LEU A 394 1.00 16.33 -29.77
N ALA A 395 -0.08 15.56 -29.76
CA ALA A 395 -1.10 15.63 -30.82
C ALA A 395 -1.78 17.00 -30.90
N ALA A 396 -2.02 17.66 -29.77
CA ALA A 396 -2.58 19.02 -29.72
C ALA A 396 -1.63 20.10 -30.29
N ALA A 397 -0.34 19.80 -30.38
CA ALA A 397 0.69 20.70 -30.90
C ALA A 397 1.03 20.49 -32.39
N LYS A 398 0.39 19.52 -33.06
CA LYS A 398 0.45 19.37 -34.53
C LYS A 398 -0.50 20.33 -35.21
#